data_AF-A0A7W9KR87-F1
#
_entry.id   AF-A0A7W9KR87-F1
#
_cell.length_a   1.000
_cell.length_b   1.000
_cell.length_c   1.000
_cell.angle_alpha   90.00
_cell.angle_beta   90.00
_cell.angle_gamma   90.00
#
_symmetry.space_group_name_H-M   'P 1'
#
loop_
_entity.id
_entity.type
_entity.pdbx_description
1 polymer ?
#
loop_
_entity_poly.entity_id
_entity_poly.type
_entity_poly.pdbx_seq_one_letter_code
_entity_poly.pdbx_strand_id
1 'polypeptide(L)'
;MSGWEIATLALLVGGMVPALVLVARGGPVDRLVGLELASAVGALTLLVMIQGDGQSSYLIVPLVLVLLGFAGTLVYTRLLGPKP
;
A
#
# COMPACT_ATOMS: atom_id res chain seq x y z
N MET A 1 23.72 6.72 -5.45
CA MET A 1 22.42 6.27 -4.91
C MET A 1 22.62 5.96 -3.45
N SER A 2 21.87 6.59 -2.56
CA SER A 2 21.92 6.26 -1.13
C SER A 2 21.27 4.89 -0.89
N GLY A 3 21.57 4.26 0.25
CA GLY A 3 20.92 3.00 0.63
C GLY A 3 19.39 3.12 0.72
N TRP A 4 18.91 4.31 1.12
CA TRP A 4 17.49 4.62 1.21
C TRP A 4 16.81 4.70 -0.15
N GLU A 5 17.44 5.34 -1.15
CA GLU A 5 16.90 5.40 -2.52
C GLU A 5 16.76 4.01 -3.16
N ILE A 6 17.74 3.13 -2.92
CA ILE A 6 17.70 1.75 -3.39
C ILE A 6 16.55 0.99 -2.71
N ALA A 7 16.36 1.17 -1.41
CA ALA A 7 15.25 0.57 -0.68
C ALA A 7 13.88 1.07 -1.17
N THR A 8 13.74 2.37 -1.44
CA THR A 8 12.53 2.96 -2.03
C THR A 8 12.24 2.37 -3.41
N LEU A 9 13.25 2.27 -4.28
CA LEU A 9 13.12 1.65 -5.60
C LEU A 9 12.73 0.17 -5.50
N ALA A 10 13.34 -0.57 -4.58
CA ALA A 10 13.02 -1.97 -4.35
C ALA A 10 11.56 -2.16 -3.92
N LEU A 11 11.02 -1.28 -3.06
CA LEU A 11 9.62 -1.32 -2.65
C LEU A 11 8.67 -0.92 -3.80
N LEU A 12 9.00 0.12 -4.55
CA LEU A 12 8.20 0.54 -5.70
C LEU A 12 8.13 -0.54 -6.77
N VAL A 13 9.26 -1.11 -7.17
CA VAL A 13 9.29 -2.10 -8.25
C VAL A 13 8.85 -3.47 -7.73
N GLY A 14 9.36 -3.91 -6.58
CA GLY A 14 9.11 -5.25 -6.04
C GLY A 14 7.75 -5.41 -5.37
N GLY A 15 7.20 -4.34 -4.77
CA GLY A 15 5.92 -4.38 -4.07
C GLY A 15 4.78 -3.72 -4.84
N MET A 16 4.98 -2.53 -5.42
CA MET A 16 3.89 -1.78 -6.04
C MET A 16 3.49 -2.36 -7.41
N VAL A 17 4.44 -2.82 -8.21
CA VAL A 17 4.15 -3.45 -9.52
C VAL A 17 3.25 -4.68 -9.38
N PRO A 18 3.55 -5.70 -8.53
CA PRO A 18 2.65 -6.85 -8.39
C PRO A 18 1.29 -6.45 -7.82
N ALA A 19 1.24 -5.48 -6.91
CA ALA A 19 -0.01 -4.94 -6.38
C ALA A 19 -0.88 -4.36 -7.50
N LEU A 20 -0.31 -3.53 -8.38
CA LEU A 20 -1.00 -2.95 -9.53
C LEU A 20 -1.46 -4.02 -10.53
N VAL A 21 -0.66 -5.07 -10.74
CA VAL A 21 -1.04 -6.19 -11.62
C VAL A 21 -2.28 -6.92 -11.07
N LEU A 22 -2.31 -7.20 -9.76
CA LEU A 22 -3.46 -7.82 -9.08
C LEU A 22 -4.72 -6.94 -9.19
N VAL A 23 -4.58 -5.63 -8.95
CA VAL A 23 -5.68 -4.65 -9.08
C VAL A 23 -6.20 -4.55 -10.52
N ALA A 24 -5.33 -4.63 -11.53
CA ALA A 24 -5.72 -4.45 -12.93
C ALA A 24 -6.34 -5.71 -13.54
N ARG A 25 -5.83 -6.90 -13.20
CA ARG A 25 -6.14 -8.15 -13.93
C ARG A 25 -7.00 -9.15 -13.16
N GLY A 26 -7.11 -9.02 -11.84
CA GLY A 26 -7.78 -10.00 -11.00
C GLY A 26 -9.32 -9.89 -10.95
N GLY A 27 -9.95 -10.92 -10.38
CA GLY A 27 -11.36 -10.89 -9.99
C GLY A 27 -11.62 -9.94 -8.81
N PRO A 28 -12.88 -9.78 -8.35
CA PRO A 28 -13.20 -8.81 -7.30
C PRO A 28 -12.38 -8.98 -6.00
N VAL A 29 -12.12 -10.24 -5.60
CA VAL A 29 -11.31 -10.56 -4.42
C VAL A 29 -9.83 -10.28 -4.67
N ASP A 30 -9.28 -10.68 -5.82
CA ASP A 30 -7.88 -10.43 -6.17
C ASP A 30 -7.57 -8.93 -6.25
N ARG A 31 -8.52 -8.13 -6.74
CA ARG A 31 -8.42 -6.68 -6.78
C ARG A 31 -8.34 -6.07 -5.39
N LEU A 32 -9.09 -6.63 -4.43
CA LEU A 32 -9.04 -6.21 -3.03
C LEU A 32 -7.72 -6.60 -2.37
N VAL A 33 -7.21 -7.80 -2.64
CA VAL A 33 -5.88 -8.23 -2.19
C VAL A 33 -4.79 -7.32 -2.78
N GLY A 34 -4.88 -6.98 -4.05
CA GLY A 34 -3.96 -6.04 -4.70
C GLY A 34 -4.03 -4.64 -4.08
N LEU A 35 -5.22 -4.16 -3.72
CA LEU A 35 -5.40 -2.87 -3.06
C LEU A 35 -4.78 -2.86 -1.65
N GLU A 36 -4.97 -3.93 -0.87
CA GLU A 36 -4.33 -4.06 0.45
C GLU A 36 -2.81 -4.18 0.35
N LEU A 37 -2.31 -4.92 -0.63
CA LEU A 37 -0.87 -5.00 -0.87
C LEU A 37 -0.30 -3.62 -1.23
N ALA A 38 -0.99 -2.86 -2.08
CA ALA A 38 -0.60 -1.51 -2.45
C ALA A 38 -0.62 -0.55 -1.25
N SER A 39 -1.60 -0.69 -0.35
CA SER A 39 -1.71 0.14 0.87
C SER A 39 -0.50 -0.09 1.80
N ALA A 40 -0.16 -1.36 2.06
CA ALA A 40 0.94 -1.74 2.93
C ALA A 40 2.31 -1.35 2.35
N VAL A 41 2.54 -1.67 1.07
CA VAL A 41 3.78 -1.29 0.37
C VAL A 41 3.91 0.22 0.26
N GLY A 42 2.82 0.93 -0.03
CA GLY A 42 2.80 2.39 -0.08
C GLY A 42 3.20 3.02 1.25
N ALA A 43 2.66 2.51 2.37
CA ALA A 43 3.03 2.97 3.71
C ALA A 43 4.53 2.74 3.99
N LEU A 44 5.06 1.54 3.69
CA LEU A 44 6.48 1.24 3.85
C LEU A 44 7.37 2.14 2.97
N THR A 45 6.97 2.38 1.73
CA THR A 45 7.71 3.23 0.78
C THR A 45 7.81 4.66 1.31
N LEU A 46 6.70 5.22 1.81
CA LEU A 46 6.68 6.54 2.44
C LEU A 46 7.57 6.59 3.67
N LEU A 47 7.51 5.58 4.55
CA LEU A 47 8.37 5.53 5.74
C LEU A 47 9.85 5.50 5.38
N VAL A 48 10.26 4.72 4.38
CA VAL A 48 11.65 4.65 3.90
C VAL A 48 12.10 6.00 3.34
N MET A 49 11.25 6.70 2.58
CA MET A 49 11.57 8.06 2.09
C MET A 49 11.73 9.04 3.26
N ILE A 50 10.80 9.02 4.23
CA ILE A 50 10.86 9.89 5.42
C ILE A 50 12.15 9.68 6.21
N GLN A 51 12.60 8.43 6.35
CA GLN A 51 13.87 8.11 7.01
C GLN A 51 15.09 8.60 6.21
N GLY A 52 15.00 8.63 4.88
CA GLY A 52 16.05 9.19 4.01
C GLY A 52 16.14 10.71 4.10
N ASP A 53 15.01 11.40 4.15
CA ASP A 53 14.94 12.88 4.21
C ASP A 53 15.12 13.43 5.64
N GLY A 54 14.93 12.59 6.66
CA GLY A 54 15.05 12.97 8.08
C GLY A 54 13.91 13.84 8.62
N GLN A 55 12.83 14.03 7.86
CA GLN A 55 11.74 14.94 8.21
C GLN A 55 10.54 14.22 8.84
N SER A 56 10.53 14.14 10.18
CA SER A 56 9.52 13.39 10.95
C SER A 56 8.08 13.90 10.80
N SER A 57 7.88 15.17 10.42
CA SER A 57 6.54 15.76 10.24
C SER A 57 5.68 15.02 9.20
N TYR A 58 6.29 14.26 8.29
CA TYR A 58 5.57 13.53 7.25
C TYR A 58 5.03 12.16 7.71
N LEU A 59 5.34 11.70 8.93
CA LEU A 59 4.86 10.41 9.46
C LEU A 59 3.33 10.30 9.56
N ILE A 60 2.64 11.44 9.59
CA ILE A 60 1.18 11.47 9.56
C ILE A 60 0.60 10.87 8.26
N VAL A 61 1.30 11.00 7.14
CA VAL A 61 0.82 10.53 5.83
C VAL A 61 0.72 9.00 5.77
N PRO A 62 1.79 8.21 6.05
CA PRO A 62 1.67 6.76 6.08
C PRO A 62 0.73 6.27 7.19
N LEU A 63 0.63 6.99 8.32
CA LEU A 63 -0.31 6.64 9.38
C LEU A 63 -1.77 6.70 8.90
N VAL A 64 -2.15 7.80 8.26
CA VAL A 64 -3.50 7.96 7.70
C VAL A 64 -3.75 6.94 6.59
N LEU A 65 -2.76 6.67 5.74
CA LEU A 65 -2.87 5.68 4.68
C LEU A 65 -3.18 4.27 5.23
N VAL A 66 -2.53 3.85 6.30
CA VAL A 66 -2.79 2.54 6.94
C VAL A 66 -4.21 2.47 7.48
N LEU A 67 -4.69 3.52 8.15
CA LEU A 67 -6.05 3.57 8.68
C LEU A 67 -7.10 3.52 7.57
N LEU A 68 -6.89 4.29 6.49
CA LEU A 68 -7.81 4.31 5.35
C LEU A 68 -7.78 3.00 4.55
N GLY A 69 -6.61 2.40 4.37
CA GLY A 69 -6.46 1.09 3.74
C GLY A 69 -7.25 0.03 4.50
N PHE A 70 -7.00 -0.09 5.80
CA PHE A 70 -7.72 -1.04 6.65
C PHE A 70 -9.24 -0.81 6.68
N ALA A 71 -9.69 0.43 6.79
CA ALA A 71 -11.12 0.75 6.78
C ALA A 71 -11.76 0.43 5.41
N GLY A 72 -11.11 0.79 4.30
CA GLY A 72 -11.53 0.44 2.94
C GLY A 72 -11.62 -1.07 2.74
N THR A 73 -10.63 -1.78 3.27
CA THR A 73 -10.58 -3.19 3.67
C THR A 73 -11.94 -3.82 3.94
N LEU A 74 -12.41 -3.44 5.13
CA LEU A 74 -13.62 -3.93 5.76
C LEU A 74 -14.88 -3.54 4.99
N VAL A 75 -14.89 -2.35 4.39
CA VAL A 75 -16.03 -1.90 3.58
C VAL A 75 -16.17 -2.77 2.32
N TYR A 76 -15.10 -2.98 1.57
CA TYR A 76 -15.14 -3.79 0.35
C TYR A 76 -15.40 -5.27 0.64
N THR A 77 -14.78 -5.84 1.67
CA THR A 77 -15.07 -7.23 2.08
C THR A 77 -16.55 -7.42 2.43
N ARG A 78 -17.17 -6.46 3.15
CA ARG A 78 -18.62 -6.50 3.44
C ARG A 78 -19.46 -6.46 2.16
N LEU A 79 -19.10 -5.64 1.18
CA LEU A 79 -19.83 -5.52 -0.09
C LEU A 79 -19.70 -6.75 -0.98
N LEU A 80 -18.59 -7.48 -0.88
CA LEU A 80 -18.34 -8.73 -1.61
C LEU A 80 -18.92 -9.97 -0.91
N GLY A 81 -19.36 -9.85 0.34
CA GLY A 81 -19.94 -10.94 1.11
C GLY A 81 -21.24 -11.48 0.50
N PRO A 82 -21.65 -12.71 0.86
CA PRO A 82 -22.90 -13.31 0.40
C PRO A 82 -24.09 -12.38 0.69
N LYS A 83 -25.00 -12.25 -0.28
CA LYS A 83 -26.28 -11.58 -0.02
C LYS A 83 -27.05 -12.37 1.06
N PRO A 84 -27.67 -11.70 2.04
CA PRO A 84 -28.48 -12.35 3.06
C PRO A 84 -29.68 -13.09 2.46
#